data_AF-A0A8S1VW95-F1
#
_entry.id   AF-A0A8S1VW95-F1
#
_cell.length_a   1.000
_cell.length_b   1.000
_cell.length_c   1.000
_cell.angle_alpha   90.00
_cell.angle_beta   90.00
_cell.angle_gamma   90.00
#
_symmetry.space_group_name_H-M   'P 1'
#
loop_
_entity.id
_entity.type
_entity.pdbx_description
1 polymer ?
#
loop_
_entity_poly.entity_id
_entity_poly.type
_entity_poly.pdbx_seq_one_letter_code
_entity_poly.pdbx_strand_id
1 'polypeptide(L)'
;MDIQLRYQNDYTVFKGVKSYGDLVNEIQLKYPLLMDIELTYQDEEGDLIQVSNTSDINAITDLSKVILQMDAQIDYVKLGELERLEREEECKQRMLQDRRNLLQYEIKKEMENYEILSLEKSEFESKCNEEIEELMDRCKKLRDTQREPIIDFKIIFNSSNILGLIREKESNLLLMEDKTGFDTQLQSIQRDVYDAFGQLLFERMLDHQAKHKNWLEKQCQINKINQELQIFEIKKQEKIYSFDRILQRSLENVEKMKAQLNQPLRNDDYYLDSFMY
;
A
#
# COMPACT_ATOMS: atom_id res chain seq x y z
N MET A 1 61.28 -10.35 -34.98
CA MET A 1 61.44 -11.69 -35.58
C MET A 1 60.14 -12.43 -35.37
N ASP A 2 59.70 -13.21 -36.34
CA ASP A 2 58.50 -14.06 -36.18
C ASP A 2 58.99 -15.47 -35.85
N ILE A 3 58.52 -16.02 -34.73
CA ILE A 3 59.02 -17.28 -34.17
C ILE A 3 57.88 -18.30 -34.14
N GLN A 4 58.12 -19.47 -34.72
CA GLN A 4 57.19 -20.59 -34.67
C GLN A 4 57.51 -21.46 -33.46
N LEU A 5 56.53 -21.66 -32.59
CA LEU A 5 56.63 -22.48 -31.39
C LEU A 5 55.64 -23.64 -31.47
N ARG A 6 56.13 -24.85 -31.15
CA ARG A 6 55.31 -26.04 -30.96
C ARG A 6 55.30 -26.43 -29.50
N TYR A 7 54.10 -26.60 -28.94
CA TYR A 7 53.90 -27.10 -27.57
C TYR A 7 52.74 -28.09 -27.55
N GLN A 8 52.95 -29.30 -27.04
CA GLN A 8 51.91 -30.35 -26.92
C GLN A 8 51.04 -30.54 -28.19
N ASN A 9 51.66 -30.43 -29.38
CA ASN A 9 51.05 -30.49 -30.72
C ASN A 9 50.28 -29.25 -31.22
N ASP A 10 50.21 -28.18 -30.43
CA ASP A 10 49.74 -26.88 -30.89
C ASP A 10 50.89 -26.08 -31.51
N TYR A 11 50.61 -25.43 -32.66
CA TYR A 11 51.52 -24.54 -33.34
C TYR A 11 51.11 -23.09 -33.13
N THR A 12 52.02 -22.27 -32.61
CA THR A 12 51.80 -20.85 -32.37
C THR A 12 52.87 -20.02 -33.06
N VAL A 13 52.48 -18.95 -33.74
CA VAL A 13 53.42 -17.97 -34.30
C VAL A 13 53.40 -16.71 -33.45
N PHE A 14 54.52 -16.40 -32.80
CA PHE A 14 54.71 -15.16 -32.07
C PHE A 14 55.36 -14.14 -33.01
N LYS A 15 54.65 -13.05 -33.30
CA LYS A 15 55.09 -12.04 -34.27
C LYS A 15 55.84 -10.90 -33.60
N GLY A 16 56.89 -10.41 -34.23
CA GLY A 16 57.57 -9.18 -33.77
C GLY A 16 58.41 -9.33 -32.49
N VAL A 17 58.81 -10.54 -32.13
CA VAL A 17 59.69 -10.82 -30.98
C VAL A 17 61.05 -10.15 -31.17
N LYS A 18 61.53 -9.40 -30.17
CA LYS A 18 62.80 -8.67 -30.23
C LYS A 18 63.92 -9.33 -29.40
N SER A 19 63.57 -10.12 -28.39
CA SER A 19 64.51 -10.79 -27.50
C SER A 19 63.96 -12.12 -26.97
N TYR A 20 64.84 -12.94 -26.38
CA TYR A 20 64.42 -14.16 -25.67
C TYR A 20 63.49 -13.85 -24.50
N GLY A 21 63.75 -12.77 -23.75
CA GLY A 21 62.85 -12.32 -22.69
C GLY A 21 61.46 -11.95 -23.21
N ASP A 22 61.38 -11.30 -24.37
CA ASP A 22 60.08 -11.00 -24.99
C ASP A 22 59.35 -12.28 -25.41
N LEU A 23 60.06 -13.27 -25.97
CA LEU A 23 59.48 -14.56 -26.34
C LEU A 23 58.90 -15.28 -25.11
N VAL A 24 59.67 -15.36 -24.03
CA VAL A 24 59.24 -15.99 -22.78
C VAL A 24 58.04 -15.25 -22.18
N ASN A 25 58.02 -13.91 -22.20
CA ASN A 25 56.90 -13.12 -21.72
C ASN A 25 55.62 -13.36 -22.55
N GLU A 26 55.72 -13.39 -23.88
CA GLU A 26 54.60 -13.69 -24.77
C GLU A 26 54.06 -15.12 -24.55
N ILE A 27 54.95 -16.08 -24.32
CA ILE A 27 54.59 -17.45 -23.93
C ILE A 27 53.86 -17.46 -22.58
N GLN A 28 54.35 -16.75 -21.58
CA GLN A 28 53.73 -16.66 -20.25
C GLN A 28 52.38 -15.93 -20.28
N LEU A 29 52.20 -14.93 -21.15
CA LEU A 29 50.90 -14.27 -21.36
C LEU A 29 49.88 -15.22 -21.97
N LYS A 30 50.30 -16.03 -22.95
CA LYS A 30 49.42 -17.01 -23.61
C LYS A 30 49.15 -18.24 -22.75
N TYR A 31 50.15 -18.69 -22.01
CA TYR A 31 50.13 -19.89 -21.18
C TYR A 31 50.50 -19.56 -19.73
N PRO A 32 49.60 -18.91 -18.97
CA PRO A 32 49.91 -18.35 -17.65
C PRO A 32 50.20 -19.38 -16.57
N LEU A 33 49.93 -20.66 -16.83
CA LEU A 33 50.15 -21.78 -15.91
C LEU A 33 51.45 -22.54 -16.18
N LEU A 34 52.22 -22.15 -17.21
CA LEU A 34 53.49 -22.80 -17.51
C LEU A 34 54.63 -22.14 -16.76
N MET A 35 55.49 -22.97 -16.17
CA MET A 35 56.74 -22.61 -15.54
C MET A 35 57.88 -23.46 -16.10
N ASP A 36 59.12 -23.08 -15.83
CA ASP A 36 60.32 -23.80 -16.29
C ASP A 36 60.28 -24.08 -17.80
N ILE A 37 60.09 -23.01 -18.58
CA ILE A 37 59.99 -23.05 -20.04
C ILE A 37 61.37 -23.37 -20.63
N GLU A 38 61.48 -24.54 -21.26
CA GLU A 38 62.64 -24.96 -22.02
C GLU A 38 62.31 -24.92 -23.52
N LEU A 39 63.17 -24.23 -24.27
CA LEU A 39 63.03 -24.07 -25.72
C LEU A 39 64.16 -24.79 -26.42
N THR A 40 63.82 -25.65 -27.38
CA THR A 40 64.79 -26.38 -28.20
C THR A 40 64.44 -26.28 -29.68
N TYR A 41 65.40 -26.44 -30.58
CA TYR A 41 65.13 -26.72 -31.98
C TYR A 41 66.04 -27.83 -32.47
N GLN A 42 65.67 -28.44 -33.60
CA GLN A 42 66.51 -29.39 -34.30
C GLN A 42 67.21 -28.68 -35.46
N ASP A 43 68.54 -28.81 -35.56
CA ASP A 43 69.31 -28.23 -36.66
C ASP A 43 69.27 -29.11 -37.93
N GLU A 44 69.99 -28.69 -38.98
CA GLU A 44 70.04 -29.39 -40.28
C GLU A 44 70.75 -30.75 -40.19
N GLU A 45 71.61 -30.96 -39.18
CA GLU A 45 72.33 -32.22 -38.92
C GLU A 45 71.52 -33.18 -38.05
N GLY A 46 70.41 -32.70 -37.49
CA GLY A 46 69.48 -33.47 -36.67
C GLY A 46 69.74 -33.35 -35.16
N ASP A 47 70.65 -32.47 -34.75
CA ASP A 47 71.01 -32.25 -33.36
C ASP A 47 70.00 -31.32 -32.67
N LEU A 48 69.66 -31.65 -31.42
CA LEU A 48 68.78 -30.83 -30.58
C LEU A 48 69.59 -29.75 -29.87
N ILE A 49 69.32 -28.50 -30.21
CA ILE A 49 69.98 -27.33 -29.66
C ILE A 49 69.02 -26.60 -28.72
N GLN A 50 69.48 -26.32 -27.49
CA GLN A 50 68.75 -25.53 -26.51
C GLN A 50 68.88 -24.04 -26.81
N VAL A 51 67.76 -23.32 -26.72
CA VAL A 51 67.68 -21.86 -26.85
C VAL A 51 67.45 -21.29 -25.46
N SER A 52 68.44 -20.56 -24.95
CA SER A 52 68.45 -20.05 -23.58
C SER A 52 68.55 -18.52 -23.50
N ASN A 53 68.93 -17.87 -24.61
CA ASN A 53 69.18 -16.44 -24.66
C ASN A 53 68.93 -15.85 -26.05
N THR A 54 68.97 -14.52 -26.15
CA THR A 54 68.71 -13.80 -27.42
C THR A 54 69.77 -14.07 -28.49
N SER A 55 71.01 -14.35 -28.11
CA SER A 55 72.08 -14.70 -29.05
C SER A 55 71.82 -16.06 -29.71
N ASP A 56 71.29 -17.03 -28.96
CA ASP A 56 70.90 -18.34 -29.49
C ASP A 56 69.78 -18.21 -30.53
N ILE A 57 68.79 -17.33 -30.27
CA ILE A 57 67.73 -17.01 -31.26
C ILE A 57 68.33 -16.38 -32.52
N ASN A 58 69.28 -15.44 -32.35
CA ASN A 58 69.92 -14.75 -33.46
C ASN A 58 70.89 -15.64 -34.26
N ALA A 59 71.40 -16.72 -33.65
CA ALA A 59 72.27 -17.69 -34.31
C ALA A 59 71.50 -18.57 -35.32
N ILE A 60 70.17 -18.59 -35.25
CA ILE A 60 69.30 -19.28 -36.20
C ILE A 60 69.27 -18.48 -37.51
N THR A 61 69.98 -18.97 -38.52
CA THR A 61 70.18 -18.32 -39.83
C THR A 61 68.89 -18.16 -40.65
N ASP A 62 67.91 -19.05 -40.48
CA ASP A 62 66.58 -18.95 -41.12
C ASP A 62 65.46 -19.34 -40.15
N LEU A 63 65.05 -18.39 -39.31
CA LEU A 63 63.95 -18.52 -38.33
C LEU A 63 62.61 -18.94 -38.95
N SER A 64 62.41 -18.78 -40.26
CA SER A 64 61.17 -19.16 -40.94
C SER A 64 61.05 -20.66 -41.21
N LYS A 65 62.17 -21.38 -41.19
CA LYS A 65 62.26 -22.84 -41.39
C LYS A 65 62.45 -23.63 -40.11
N VAL A 66 62.66 -22.95 -38.98
CA VAL A 66 62.89 -23.57 -37.68
C VAL A 66 61.64 -23.46 -36.82
N ILE A 67 61.25 -24.58 -36.21
CA ILE A 67 60.17 -24.65 -35.24
C ILE A 67 60.81 -24.91 -33.88
N LEU A 68 60.67 -23.96 -32.96
CA LEU A 68 61.06 -24.18 -31.58
C LEU A 68 60.09 -25.16 -30.94
N GLN A 69 60.59 -26.23 -30.34
CA GLN A 69 59.84 -27.12 -29.47
C GLN A 69 59.95 -26.61 -28.03
N MET A 70 58.80 -26.39 -27.41
CA MET A 70 58.68 -26.04 -26.00
C MET A 70 58.38 -27.27 -25.18
N ASP A 71 59.14 -27.46 -24.11
CA ASP A 71 58.77 -28.29 -22.97
C ASP A 71 58.66 -27.38 -21.75
N ALA A 72 57.64 -27.59 -20.93
CA ALA A 72 57.38 -26.76 -19.76
C ALA A 72 56.66 -27.59 -18.68
N GLN A 73 56.81 -27.17 -17.42
CA GLN A 73 56.07 -27.75 -16.31
C GLN A 73 54.81 -26.94 -16.02
N ILE A 74 53.78 -27.60 -15.52
CA ILE A 74 52.59 -26.92 -15.03
C ILE A 74 52.87 -26.45 -13.61
N ASP A 75 52.62 -25.17 -13.34
CA ASP A 75 52.59 -24.63 -11.98
C ASP A 75 51.32 -25.12 -11.27
N TYR A 76 51.43 -26.29 -10.64
CA TYR A 76 50.34 -26.90 -9.87
C TYR A 76 49.92 -26.08 -8.64
N VAL A 77 50.80 -25.20 -8.12
CA VAL A 77 50.47 -24.28 -7.02
C VAL A 77 49.51 -23.22 -7.55
N LYS A 78 49.86 -22.57 -8.65
CA LYS A 78 49.01 -21.56 -9.31
C LYS A 78 47.71 -22.15 -9.84
N LEU A 79 47.72 -23.38 -10.35
CA LEU A 79 46.50 -24.10 -10.73
C LEU A 79 45.57 -24.31 -9.52
N GLY A 80 46.11 -24.77 -8.38
CA GLY A 80 45.33 -24.93 -7.15
C GLY A 80 44.78 -23.60 -6.60
N GLU A 81 45.52 -22.50 -6.75
CA GLU A 81 45.04 -21.15 -6.38
C GLU A 81 43.88 -20.69 -7.28
N LEU A 82 43.96 -20.91 -8.60
CA LEU A 82 42.88 -20.58 -9.54
C LEU A 82 41.61 -21.40 -9.26
N GLU A 83 41.74 -22.71 -9.04
CA GLU A 83 40.60 -23.57 -8.69
C GLU A 83 39.95 -23.15 -7.36
N ARG A 84 40.76 -22.70 -6.38
CA ARG A 84 40.23 -22.17 -5.12
C ARG A 84 39.46 -20.87 -5.34
N LEU A 85 40.03 -19.94 -6.12
CA LEU A 85 39.38 -18.66 -6.44
C LEU A 85 38.09 -18.85 -7.24
N GLU A 86 38.05 -19.80 -8.17
CA GLU A 86 36.84 -20.16 -8.91
C GLU A 86 35.74 -20.68 -7.98
N ARG A 87 36.06 -21.61 -7.07
CA ARG A 87 35.10 -22.12 -6.08
C ARG A 87 34.62 -21.03 -5.11
N GLU A 88 35.51 -20.14 -4.69
CA GLU A 88 35.15 -18.98 -3.86
C GLU A 88 34.19 -18.06 -4.62
N GLU A 89 34.41 -17.82 -5.90
CA GLU A 89 33.54 -17.00 -6.74
C GLU A 89 32.17 -17.68 -6.96
N GLU A 90 32.14 -18.97 -7.26
CA GLU A 90 30.88 -19.73 -7.35
C GLU A 90 30.06 -19.68 -6.05
N CYS A 91 30.74 -19.82 -4.91
CA CYS A 91 30.12 -19.71 -3.59
C CYS A 91 29.53 -18.31 -3.37
N LYS A 92 30.27 -17.26 -3.74
CA LYS A 92 29.79 -15.87 -3.67
C LYS A 92 28.56 -15.65 -4.54
N GLN A 93 28.59 -16.10 -5.80
CA GLN A 93 27.46 -15.96 -6.72
C GLN A 93 26.21 -16.66 -6.19
N ARG A 94 26.36 -17.84 -5.56
CA ARG A 94 25.25 -18.56 -4.93
C ARG A 94 24.66 -17.80 -3.74
N MET A 95 25.49 -17.33 -2.81
CA MET A 95 25.03 -16.54 -1.64
C MET A 95 24.28 -15.28 -2.07
N LEU A 96 24.77 -14.60 -3.12
CA LEU A 96 24.10 -13.42 -3.68
C LEU A 96 22.74 -13.76 -4.30
N GLN A 97 22.65 -14.89 -5.01
CA GLN A 97 21.39 -15.35 -5.57
C GLN A 97 20.38 -15.71 -4.47
N ASP A 98 20.82 -16.38 -3.40
CA ASP A 98 19.96 -16.71 -2.26
C ASP A 98 19.45 -15.45 -1.56
N ARG A 99 20.31 -14.44 -1.34
CA ARG A 99 19.91 -13.14 -0.78
C ARG A 99 18.90 -12.41 -1.67
N ARG A 100 19.07 -12.45 -2.99
CA ARG A 100 18.10 -11.87 -3.94
C ARG A 100 16.76 -12.60 -3.89
N ASN A 101 16.78 -13.92 -3.87
CA ASN A 101 15.57 -14.74 -3.77
C ASN A 101 14.81 -14.44 -2.47
N LEU A 102 15.53 -14.31 -1.34
CA LEU A 102 14.94 -13.96 -0.06
C LEU A 102 14.28 -12.57 -0.09
N LEU A 103 14.98 -11.55 -0.58
CA LEU A 103 14.42 -10.20 -0.72
C LEU A 103 13.20 -10.16 -1.64
N GLN A 104 13.21 -10.91 -2.75
CA GLN A 104 12.04 -11.02 -3.64
C GLN A 104 10.85 -11.67 -2.93
N TYR A 105 11.10 -12.70 -2.13
CA TYR A 105 10.07 -13.35 -1.32
C TYR A 105 9.48 -12.39 -0.28
N GLU A 106 10.31 -11.64 0.43
CA GLU A 106 9.88 -10.64 1.42
C GLU A 106 9.06 -9.52 0.78
N ILE A 107 9.49 -9.00 -0.38
CA ILE A 107 8.71 -8.02 -1.16
C ILE A 107 7.34 -8.58 -1.51
N LYS A 108 7.28 -9.83 -2.01
CA LYS A 108 6.01 -10.45 -2.38
C LYS A 108 5.09 -10.58 -1.18
N LYS A 109 5.61 -11.07 -0.05
CA LYS A 109 4.87 -11.23 1.20
C LYS A 109 4.34 -9.88 1.71
N GLU A 110 5.15 -8.83 1.67
CA GLU A 110 4.74 -7.49 2.13
C GLU A 110 3.66 -6.90 1.21
N MET A 111 3.75 -7.12 -0.11
CA MET A 111 2.71 -6.71 -1.06
C MET A 111 1.39 -7.47 -0.84
N GLU A 112 1.44 -8.77 -0.56
CA GLU A 112 0.24 -9.55 -0.20
C GLU A 112 -0.42 -9.00 1.08
N ASN A 113 0.37 -8.66 2.11
CA ASN A 113 -0.14 -8.03 3.33
C ASN A 113 -0.76 -6.64 3.04
N TYR A 114 -0.13 -5.85 2.17
CA TYR A 114 -0.65 -4.55 1.74
C TYR A 114 -2.03 -4.70 1.08
N GLU A 115 -2.19 -5.68 0.18
CA GLU A 115 -3.46 -5.94 -0.50
C GLU A 115 -4.56 -6.34 0.48
N ILE A 116 -4.25 -7.22 1.44
CA ILE A 116 -5.20 -7.62 2.50
C ILE A 116 -5.64 -6.39 3.31
N LEU A 117 -4.70 -5.58 3.78
CA LEU A 117 -5.01 -4.38 4.56
C LEU A 117 -5.80 -3.34 3.76
N SER A 118 -5.53 -3.24 2.45
CA SER A 118 -6.27 -2.34 1.56
C SER A 118 -7.72 -2.79 1.39
N LEU A 119 -7.97 -4.10 1.26
CA LEU A 119 -9.31 -4.67 1.24
C LEU A 119 -10.03 -4.45 2.57
N GLU A 120 -9.38 -4.73 3.71
CA GLU A 120 -9.94 -4.49 5.04
C GLU A 120 -10.34 -3.03 5.26
N LYS A 121 -9.51 -2.08 4.78
CA LYS A 121 -9.83 -0.65 4.81
C LYS A 121 -11.10 -0.35 4.01
N SER A 122 -11.22 -0.88 2.80
CA SER A 122 -12.37 -0.66 1.92
C SER A 122 -13.66 -1.25 2.49
N GLU A 123 -13.60 -2.47 3.03
CA GLU A 123 -14.75 -3.11 3.70
C GLU A 123 -15.20 -2.31 4.93
N PHE A 124 -14.24 -1.83 5.72
CA PHE A 124 -14.53 -0.99 6.88
C PHE A 124 -15.22 0.32 6.46
N GLU A 125 -14.72 0.99 5.41
CA GLU A 125 -15.34 2.21 4.87
C GLU A 125 -16.76 1.97 4.37
N SER A 126 -17.01 0.89 3.63
CA SER A 126 -18.34 0.53 3.15
C SER A 126 -19.32 0.35 4.31
N LYS A 127 -18.93 -0.46 5.30
CA LYS A 127 -19.75 -0.72 6.49
C LYS A 127 -20.08 0.57 7.25
N CYS A 128 -19.10 1.46 7.41
CA CYS A 128 -19.33 2.75 8.05
C CYS A 128 -20.28 3.64 7.22
N ASN A 129 -20.18 3.64 5.90
CA ASN A 129 -21.07 4.43 5.05
C ASN A 129 -22.52 3.95 5.14
N GLU A 130 -22.74 2.63 5.14
CA GLU A 130 -24.07 2.03 5.31
C GLU A 130 -24.71 2.44 6.66
N GLU A 131 -23.95 2.37 7.75
CA GLU A 131 -24.43 2.74 9.09
C GLU A 131 -24.72 4.24 9.21
N ILE A 132 -23.90 5.09 8.58
CA ILE A 132 -24.16 6.55 8.48
C ILE A 132 -25.45 6.81 7.69
N GLU A 133 -25.64 6.12 6.57
CA GLU A 133 -26.85 6.27 5.75
C GLU A 133 -28.11 5.86 6.50
N GLU A 134 -28.08 4.76 7.26
CA GLU A 134 -29.20 4.31 8.09
C GLU A 134 -29.55 5.35 9.18
N LEU A 135 -28.54 5.89 9.86
CA LEU A 135 -28.73 6.93 10.88
C LEU A 135 -29.30 8.23 10.27
N MET A 136 -28.81 8.64 9.10
CA MET A 136 -29.35 9.79 8.39
C MET A 136 -30.80 9.57 7.94
N ASP A 137 -31.15 8.39 7.43
CA ASP A 137 -32.53 8.05 7.04
C ASP A 137 -33.48 8.09 8.24
N ARG A 138 -33.06 7.54 9.38
CA ARG A 138 -33.79 7.65 10.66
C ARG A 138 -34.00 9.10 11.08
N CYS A 139 -32.95 9.93 11.01
CA CYS A 139 -33.04 11.35 11.33
C CYS A 139 -34.02 12.09 10.40
N LYS A 140 -33.98 11.78 9.10
CA LYS A 140 -34.90 12.33 8.10
C LYS A 140 -36.36 11.97 8.40
N LYS A 141 -36.66 10.69 8.66
CA LYS A 141 -38.02 10.23 9.03
C LYS A 141 -38.55 10.94 10.28
N LEU A 142 -37.69 11.20 11.27
CA LEU A 142 -38.07 11.95 12.45
C LEU A 142 -38.37 13.41 12.13
N ARG A 143 -37.55 14.07 11.31
CA ARG A 143 -37.76 15.47 10.87
C ARG A 143 -39.04 15.61 10.03
N ASP A 144 -39.29 14.69 9.10
CA ASP A 144 -40.48 14.71 8.24
C ASP A 144 -41.79 14.62 9.05
N THR A 145 -41.73 13.99 10.23
CA THR A 145 -42.87 13.83 11.14
C THR A 145 -42.84 14.80 12.33
N GLN A 146 -41.82 15.64 12.44
CA GLN A 146 -41.69 16.68 13.45
C GLN A 146 -42.49 17.91 13.00
N ARG A 147 -43.78 17.92 13.33
CA ARG A 147 -44.60 19.13 13.17
C ARG A 147 -44.57 19.92 14.45
N GLU A 148 -44.29 21.21 14.33
CA GLU A 148 -44.45 22.14 15.45
C GLU A 148 -45.92 22.13 15.90
N PRO A 149 -46.19 22.08 17.20
CA PRO A 149 -47.56 22.12 17.72
C PRO A 149 -48.15 23.53 17.51
N ILE A 150 -48.67 23.82 16.32
CA ILE A 150 -49.39 25.07 16.04
C ILE A 150 -50.87 24.86 16.37
N ILE A 151 -51.42 25.70 17.25
CA ILE A 151 -52.86 25.74 17.53
C ILE A 151 -53.56 26.57 16.45
N ASP A 152 -54.21 25.91 15.50
CA ASP A 152 -55.10 26.60 14.55
C ASP A 152 -56.50 26.76 15.16
N PHE A 153 -56.68 27.86 15.89
CA PHE A 153 -57.96 28.21 16.50
C PHE A 153 -59.11 28.32 15.48
N LYS A 154 -58.82 28.63 14.21
CA LYS A 154 -59.84 28.80 13.16
C LYS A 154 -60.47 27.47 12.75
N ILE A 155 -59.67 26.41 12.64
CA ILE A 155 -60.17 25.05 12.42
C ILE A 155 -60.95 24.57 13.65
N ILE A 156 -60.44 24.87 14.84
CA ILE A 156 -61.02 24.45 16.11
C ILE A 156 -62.45 24.97 16.28
N PHE A 157 -62.68 26.27 16.07
CA PHE A 157 -64.02 26.86 16.21
C PHE A 157 -65.03 26.35 15.18
N ASN A 158 -64.58 26.02 13.97
CA ASN A 158 -65.46 25.41 12.96
C ASN A 158 -65.84 23.97 13.32
N SER A 159 -64.96 23.23 14.00
CA SER A 159 -65.19 21.83 14.35
C SER A 159 -65.99 21.60 15.65
N SER A 160 -66.10 22.59 16.53
CA SER A 160 -66.64 22.42 17.89
C SER A 160 -68.15 22.60 18.02
N ASN A 161 -68.87 22.83 16.92
CA ASN A 161 -70.32 23.09 16.89
C ASN A 161 -70.82 24.20 17.85
N ILE A 162 -69.92 25.01 18.45
CA ILE A 162 -70.27 26.10 19.37
C ILE A 162 -71.20 27.11 18.71
N LEU A 163 -70.96 27.41 17.44
CA LEU A 163 -71.84 28.30 16.67
C LEU A 163 -73.23 27.69 16.43
N GLY A 164 -73.32 26.36 16.34
CA GLY A 164 -74.60 25.64 16.27
C GLY A 164 -75.35 25.72 17.60
N LEU A 165 -74.66 25.51 18.72
CA LEU A 165 -75.19 25.68 20.07
C LEU A 165 -75.74 27.11 20.27
N ILE A 166 -74.97 28.13 19.90
CA ILE A 166 -75.39 29.54 20.01
C ILE A 166 -76.67 29.79 19.21
N ARG A 167 -76.74 29.31 17.95
CA ARG A 167 -77.92 29.47 17.09
C ARG A 167 -79.16 28.75 17.63
N GLU A 168 -79.00 27.57 18.20
CA GLU A 168 -80.09 26.82 18.85
C GLU A 168 -80.64 27.61 20.04
N LYS A 169 -79.75 28.12 20.90
CA LYS A 169 -80.13 28.89 22.09
C LYS A 169 -80.73 30.25 21.74
N GLU A 170 -80.23 30.92 20.70
CA GLU A 170 -80.80 32.16 20.15
C GLU A 170 -82.22 31.94 19.61
N SER A 171 -82.45 30.83 18.89
CA SER A 171 -83.78 30.48 18.38
C SER A 171 -84.79 30.24 19.51
N ASN A 172 -84.36 29.64 20.62
CA ASN A 172 -85.20 29.42 21.80
C ASN A 172 -85.57 30.74 22.52
N LEU A 173 -84.68 31.73 22.53
CA LEU A 173 -84.95 33.06 23.10
C LEU A 173 -85.96 33.86 22.28
N LEU A 174 -85.90 33.77 20.94
CA LEU A 174 -86.78 34.51 20.04
C LEU A 174 -88.27 34.11 20.15
N LEU A 175 -88.56 32.95 20.72
CA LEU A 175 -89.91 32.41 20.88
C LEU A 175 -90.54 32.75 22.25
N MET A 176 -89.85 33.51 23.11
CA MET A 176 -90.36 33.86 24.44
C MET A 176 -91.12 35.19 24.45
N GLU A 177 -92.34 35.17 25.00
CA GLU A 177 -93.19 36.37 25.16
C GLU A 177 -93.05 37.05 26.54
N ASP A 178 -92.55 36.33 27.56
CA ASP A 178 -92.34 36.83 28.93
C ASP A 178 -90.97 37.49 29.10
N LYS A 179 -90.94 38.79 29.43
CA LYS A 179 -89.72 39.57 29.66
C LYS A 179 -88.90 39.11 30.86
N THR A 180 -89.53 38.65 31.94
CA THR A 180 -88.81 38.19 33.14
C THR A 180 -88.22 36.79 32.97
N GLY A 181 -88.95 35.89 32.29
CA GLY A 181 -88.42 34.62 31.83
C GLY A 181 -87.26 34.78 30.85
N PHE A 182 -87.35 35.76 29.94
CA PHE A 182 -86.32 36.06 28.94
C PHE A 182 -84.95 36.37 29.57
N ASP A 183 -84.88 37.29 30.54
CA ASP A 183 -83.60 37.67 31.17
C ASP A 183 -82.94 36.51 31.90
N THR A 184 -83.74 35.69 32.58
CA THR A 184 -83.26 34.49 33.30
C THR A 184 -82.70 33.45 32.32
N GLN A 185 -83.39 33.26 31.19
CA GLN A 185 -82.99 32.32 30.15
C GLN A 185 -81.76 32.81 29.39
N LEU A 186 -81.64 34.11 29.13
CA LEU A 186 -80.47 34.73 28.55
C LEU A 186 -79.22 34.53 29.42
N GLN A 187 -79.34 34.71 30.75
CA GLN A 187 -78.23 34.44 31.68
C GLN A 187 -77.84 32.96 31.70
N SER A 188 -78.82 32.05 31.66
CA SER A 188 -78.55 30.60 31.56
C SER A 188 -77.80 30.27 30.27
N ILE A 189 -78.22 30.85 29.14
CA ILE A 189 -77.58 30.63 27.84
C ILE A 189 -76.15 31.18 27.81
N GLN A 190 -75.94 32.37 28.39
CA GLN A 190 -74.59 32.93 28.52
C GLN A 190 -73.67 32.02 29.33
N ARG A 191 -74.18 31.40 30.41
CA ARG A 191 -73.42 30.42 31.19
C ARG A 191 -73.13 29.15 30.40
N ASP A 192 -74.14 28.55 29.74
CA ASP A 192 -73.96 27.35 28.92
C ASP A 192 -72.90 27.55 27.82
N VAL A 193 -72.95 28.70 27.13
CA VAL A 193 -71.98 29.06 26.09
C VAL A 193 -70.59 29.25 26.71
N TYR A 194 -70.49 29.98 27.82
CA TYR A 194 -69.22 30.17 28.52
C TYR A 194 -68.58 28.84 28.94
N ASP A 195 -69.37 27.92 29.50
CA ASP A 195 -68.91 26.60 29.92
C ASP A 195 -68.46 25.75 28.71
N ALA A 196 -69.21 25.79 27.60
CA ALA A 196 -68.83 25.10 26.36
C ALA A 196 -67.52 25.63 25.75
N PHE A 197 -67.30 26.96 25.79
CA PHE A 197 -66.02 27.56 25.40
C PHE A 197 -64.89 27.15 26.35
N GLY A 198 -65.14 27.13 27.66
CA GLY A 198 -64.19 26.71 28.68
C GLY A 198 -63.75 25.26 28.50
N GLN A 199 -64.70 24.35 28.24
CA GLN A 199 -64.42 22.94 27.98
C GLN A 199 -63.63 22.74 26.67
N LEU A 200 -64.03 23.43 25.59
CA LEU A 200 -63.29 23.37 24.33
C LEU A 200 -61.85 23.87 24.49
N LEU A 201 -61.65 24.97 25.21
CA LEU A 201 -60.31 25.50 25.49
C LEU A 201 -59.47 24.48 26.27
N PHE A 202 -60.04 23.86 27.30
CA PHE A 202 -59.36 22.87 28.12
C PHE A 202 -58.95 21.61 27.32
N GLU A 203 -59.85 21.03 26.53
CA GLU A 203 -59.54 19.88 25.67
C GLU A 203 -58.39 20.18 24.71
N ARG A 204 -58.34 21.41 24.18
CA ARG A 204 -57.28 21.84 23.26
C ARG A 204 -55.97 22.14 23.94
N MET A 205 -55.99 22.66 25.16
CA MET A 205 -54.78 22.76 25.97
C MET A 205 -54.14 21.38 26.20
N LEU A 206 -54.95 20.35 26.49
CA LEU A 206 -54.46 18.98 26.65
C LEU A 206 -53.87 18.40 25.36
N ASP A 207 -54.57 18.55 24.22
CA ASP A 207 -54.06 18.12 22.90
C ASP A 207 -52.76 18.83 22.53
N HIS A 208 -52.68 20.15 22.74
CA HIS A 208 -51.46 20.92 22.51
C HIS A 208 -50.31 20.45 23.40
N GLN A 209 -50.56 20.21 24.70
CA GLN A 209 -49.54 19.67 25.61
C GLN A 209 -49.02 18.31 25.14
N ALA A 210 -49.90 17.40 24.69
CA ALA A 210 -49.52 16.11 24.16
C ALA A 210 -48.66 16.23 22.88
N LYS A 211 -49.07 17.09 21.95
CA LYS A 211 -48.32 17.38 20.72
C LYS A 211 -46.97 18.01 21.00
N HIS A 212 -46.90 18.96 21.93
CA HIS A 212 -45.66 19.61 22.35
C HIS A 212 -44.70 18.62 23.00
N LYS A 213 -45.21 17.71 23.86
CA LYS A 213 -44.39 16.64 24.44
C LYS A 213 -43.80 15.73 23.35
N ASN A 214 -44.62 15.28 22.39
CA ASN A 214 -44.15 14.46 21.27
C ASN A 214 -43.12 15.22 20.40
N TRP A 215 -43.34 16.51 20.15
CA TRP A 215 -42.38 17.35 19.43
C TRP A 215 -41.02 17.44 20.15
N LEU A 216 -41.02 17.67 21.46
CA LEU A 216 -39.80 17.66 22.29
C LEU A 216 -39.09 16.30 22.29
N GLU A 217 -39.85 15.20 22.38
CA GLU A 217 -39.29 13.85 22.32
C GLU A 217 -38.59 13.59 20.98
N LYS A 218 -39.21 13.99 19.87
CA LYS A 218 -38.59 13.90 18.53
C LYS A 218 -37.35 14.80 18.40
N GLN A 219 -37.38 16.03 18.92
CA GLN A 219 -36.20 16.91 18.96
C GLN A 219 -35.04 16.23 19.71
N CYS A 220 -35.34 15.64 20.87
CA CYS A 220 -34.34 14.92 21.66
C CYS A 220 -33.76 13.72 20.90
N GLN A 221 -34.61 12.93 20.23
CA GLN A 221 -34.16 11.79 19.41
C GLN A 221 -33.28 12.23 18.23
N ILE A 222 -33.66 13.29 17.51
CA ILE A 222 -32.86 13.86 16.43
C ILE A 222 -31.49 14.30 16.95
N ASN A 223 -31.45 14.99 18.09
CA ASN A 223 -30.19 15.42 18.69
C ASN A 223 -29.29 14.25 19.09
N LYS A 224 -29.86 13.16 19.63
CA LYS A 224 -29.10 11.94 19.93
C LYS A 224 -28.51 11.31 18.67
N ILE A 225 -29.29 11.17 17.60
CA ILE A 225 -28.80 10.62 16.32
C ILE A 225 -27.68 11.51 15.75
N ASN A 226 -27.82 12.84 15.81
CA ASN A 226 -26.75 13.74 15.35
C ASN A 226 -25.46 13.59 16.17
N GLN A 227 -25.57 13.37 17.49
CA GLN A 227 -24.40 13.10 18.34
C GLN A 227 -23.77 11.74 18.02
N GLU A 228 -24.59 10.71 17.80
CA GLU A 228 -24.12 9.39 17.36
C GLU A 228 -23.37 9.47 16.04
N LEU A 229 -23.92 10.19 15.05
CA LEU A 229 -23.28 10.47 13.77
C LEU A 229 -21.92 11.16 13.93
N GLN A 230 -21.83 12.20 14.76
CA GLN A 230 -20.56 12.90 15.02
C GLN A 230 -19.50 11.98 15.64
N ILE A 231 -19.88 11.20 16.67
CA ILE A 231 -18.96 10.26 17.33
C ILE A 231 -18.51 9.18 16.32
N PHE A 232 -19.44 8.68 15.51
CA PHE A 232 -19.16 7.64 14.55
C PHE A 232 -18.24 8.13 13.42
N GLU A 233 -18.47 9.35 12.92
CA GLU A 233 -17.64 9.97 11.89
C GLU A 233 -16.20 10.21 12.38
N ILE A 234 -16.02 10.64 13.63
CA ILE A 234 -14.69 10.75 14.25
C ILE A 234 -14.01 9.38 14.31
N LYS A 235 -14.69 8.34 14.83
CA LYS A 235 -14.13 6.98 14.90
C LYS A 235 -13.76 6.42 13.52
N LYS A 236 -14.60 6.69 12.52
CA LYS A 236 -14.35 6.32 11.13
C LYS A 236 -13.06 6.98 10.64
N GLN A 237 -12.92 8.30 10.81
CA GLN A 237 -11.74 9.05 10.39
C GLN A 237 -10.46 8.57 11.08
N GLU A 238 -10.50 8.34 12.40
CA GLU A 238 -9.35 7.83 13.15
C GLU A 238 -8.87 6.47 12.64
N LYS A 239 -9.82 5.55 12.37
CA LYS A 239 -9.48 4.21 11.92
C LYS A 239 -9.01 4.18 10.46
N ILE A 240 -9.62 4.96 9.57
CA ILE A 240 -9.15 5.15 8.19
C ILE A 240 -7.73 5.71 8.19
N TYR A 241 -7.46 6.73 9.00
CA TYR A 241 -6.12 7.31 9.14
C TYR A 241 -5.10 6.28 9.63
N SER A 242 -5.49 5.41 10.57
CA SER A 242 -4.62 4.32 11.02
C SER A 242 -4.30 3.35 9.88
N PHE A 243 -5.29 2.94 9.08
CA PHE A 243 -5.05 2.10 7.90
C PHE A 243 -4.12 2.77 6.90
N ASP A 244 -4.37 4.05 6.57
CA ASP A 244 -3.53 4.81 5.63
C ASP A 244 -2.06 4.86 6.08
N ARG A 245 -1.83 5.09 7.37
CA ARG A 245 -0.47 5.12 7.92
C ARG A 245 0.22 3.76 7.82
N ILE A 246 -0.49 2.65 8.03
CA ILE A 246 0.07 1.30 7.91
C ILE A 246 0.36 0.98 6.44
N LEU A 247 -0.58 1.26 5.55
CA LEU A 247 -0.43 1.06 4.10
C LEU A 247 0.73 1.87 3.54
N GLN A 248 0.87 3.13 3.94
CA GLN A 248 2.00 3.98 3.54
C GLN A 248 3.34 3.39 4.00
N ARG A 249 3.45 2.95 5.26
CA ARG A 249 4.67 2.30 5.76
C ARG A 249 5.02 1.03 5.00
N SER A 250 4.02 0.24 4.65
CA SER A 250 4.21 -0.98 3.87
C SER A 250 4.75 -0.66 2.46
N LEU A 251 4.21 0.36 1.79
CA LEU A 251 4.75 0.86 0.52
C LEU A 251 6.19 1.35 0.65
N GLU A 252 6.50 2.15 1.69
CA GLU A 252 7.86 2.62 1.95
C GLU A 252 8.83 1.46 2.20
N ASN A 253 8.39 0.40 2.89
CA ASN A 253 9.20 -0.81 3.11
C ASN A 253 9.45 -1.56 1.81
N VAL A 254 8.41 -1.74 0.98
CA VAL A 254 8.54 -2.36 -0.35
C VAL A 254 9.49 -1.56 -1.24
N GLU A 255 9.38 -0.24 -1.26
CA GLU A 255 10.28 0.62 -2.01
C GLU A 255 11.74 0.49 -1.54
N LYS A 256 11.97 0.44 -0.22
CA LYS A 256 13.31 0.19 0.33
C LYS A 256 13.86 -1.18 -0.08
N MET A 257 13.06 -2.24 0.00
CA MET A 257 13.48 -3.58 -0.41
C MET A 257 13.75 -3.66 -1.91
N LYS A 258 12.92 -3.01 -2.75
CA LYS A 258 13.15 -2.90 -4.20
C LYS A 258 14.42 -2.11 -4.52
N ALA A 259 14.70 -1.04 -3.78
CA ALA A 259 15.92 -0.27 -3.93
C ALA A 259 17.17 -1.11 -3.58
N GLN A 260 17.10 -1.91 -2.52
CA GLN A 260 18.17 -2.86 -2.16
C GLN A 260 18.39 -3.91 -3.25
N LEU A 261 17.31 -4.38 -3.90
CA LEU A 261 17.41 -5.34 -5.02
C LEU A 261 18.15 -4.75 -6.24
N ASN A 262 17.97 -3.45 -6.48
CA ASN A 262 18.50 -2.74 -7.65
C ASN A 262 19.89 -2.12 -7.42
N GLN A 263 20.46 -2.22 -6.22
CA GLN A 263 21.80 -1.69 -5.98
C GLN A 263 22.85 -2.54 -6.73
N PRO A 264 23.77 -1.89 -7.48
CA PRO A 264 24.88 -2.59 -8.10
C PRO A 264 25.78 -3.16 -7.01
N LEU A 265 26.09 -4.45 -7.14
CA LEU A 265 26.91 -5.22 -6.20
C LEU A 265 28.24 -4.48 -5.95
N ARG A 266 28.48 -4.04 -4.71
CA ARG A 266 29.80 -3.55 -4.30
C ARG A 266 30.54 -4.67 -3.57
N ASN A 267 31.85 -4.70 -3.74
CA ASN A 267 32.72 -5.68 -3.08
C ASN A 267 32.71 -5.60 -1.54
N ASP A 268 32.01 -4.64 -0.94
CA ASP A 268 31.92 -4.42 0.50
C ASP A 268 30.59 -4.92 1.10
N ASP A 269 29.61 -5.34 0.29
CA ASP A 269 28.28 -5.77 0.76
C ASP A 269 28.30 -7.15 1.46
N TYR A 270 29.46 -7.79 1.55
CA TYR A 270 29.70 -9.11 2.13
C TYR A 270 29.84 -9.11 3.66
N TYR A 271 29.92 -7.96 4.32
CA TYR A 271 30.11 -7.86 5.78
C TYR A 271 28.83 -7.58 6.58
N LEU A 272 27.66 -7.55 5.95
CA LEU A 272 26.41 -7.20 6.65
C LEU A 272 25.69 -8.39 7.29
N ASP A 273 26.42 -9.29 7.95
CA ASP A 273 25.88 -10.28 8.89
C ASP A 273 26.06 -9.76 10.33
N SER A 274 25.32 -8.72 10.72
CA SER A 274 25.19 -8.36 12.15
C SER A 274 24.07 -7.35 12.44
N PHE A 275 22.91 -7.41 11.78
CA PHE A 275 21.74 -6.67 12.26
C PHE A 275 20.44 -7.39 11.89
N MET A 276 20.27 -8.61 12.38
CA MET A 276 18.95 -9.23 12.57
C MET A 276 18.99 -10.18 13.77
N TYR A 277 19.03 -9.58 14.98
CA TYR A 277 18.53 -10.15 16.23
C TYR A 277 17.87 -9.03 17.02
#